data_AF-A0A0R1MCI6-F1
#
_entry.id   AF-A0A0R1MCI6-F1
#
_cell.length_a   1.000
_cell.length_b   1.000
_cell.length_c   1.000
_cell.angle_alpha   90.00
_cell.angle_beta   90.00
_cell.angle_gamma   90.00
#
_symmetry.space_group_name_H-M   'P 1'
#
loop_
_entity.id
_entity.type
_entity.pdbx_description
1 polymer ?
#
loop_
_entity_poly.entity_id
_entity_poly.type
_entity_poly.pdbx_seq_one_letter_code
_entity_poly.pdbx_strand_id
1 'polypeptide(L)'
;MAHPQLRDSGTQQFLKDGAAVLENVTWHELKVNATGHFDIMAEKKLLRSHERVVFQFPLYWYAAPAVLKQWVDEVLAVSDKRWLQEKELGLVVSVGQPLKEYRLGGREAIPLSELLSPFKALAQRLKMQLMPLFIVEQFSYQSEKQRQKLLIDYQQLLELPRDFSFKQRQDWFEDKLKKMIAVSNIKNKKELELVLNTFTARREQLNDLKDDLSFTKKENEFD
;
A
#
# COMPACT_ATOMS: atom_id res chain seq x y z
N MET A 1 -6.87 -10.23 0.77
CA MET A 1 -7.60 -9.61 -0.35
C MET A 1 -9.03 -10.12 -0.32
N ALA A 2 -10.01 -9.21 -0.28
CA ALA A 2 -11.44 -9.52 -0.29
C ALA A 2 -12.06 -9.02 -1.61
N HIS A 3 -12.37 -9.93 -2.53
CA HIS A 3 -13.18 -9.68 -3.74
C HIS A 3 -14.14 -10.84 -3.95
N PRO A 4 -15.42 -10.60 -4.26
CA PRO A 4 -16.34 -11.68 -4.61
C PRO A 4 -15.98 -12.37 -5.94
N GLN A 5 -15.35 -11.66 -6.88
CA GLN A 5 -14.97 -12.18 -8.20
C GLN A 5 -13.54 -11.72 -8.60
N LEU A 6 -12.51 -12.36 -8.05
CA LEU A 6 -11.12 -11.92 -8.28
C LEU A 6 -10.67 -12.08 -9.75
N ARG A 7 -11.20 -13.09 -10.45
CA ARG A 7 -10.81 -13.44 -11.83
C ARG A 7 -11.17 -12.36 -12.86
N ASP A 8 -12.13 -11.50 -12.55
CA ASP A 8 -12.63 -10.50 -13.50
C ASP A 8 -12.13 -9.07 -13.17
N SER A 9 -11.32 -8.92 -12.13
CA SER A 9 -10.86 -7.63 -11.64
C SER A 9 -9.46 -7.29 -12.12
N GLY A 10 -9.36 -6.54 -13.23
CA GLY A 10 -8.08 -6.11 -13.80
C GLY A 10 -7.22 -5.29 -12.84
N THR A 11 -7.83 -4.49 -11.95
CA THR A 11 -7.11 -3.77 -10.89
C THR A 11 -6.40 -4.71 -9.93
N GLN A 12 -7.10 -5.77 -9.50
CA GLN A 12 -6.61 -6.66 -8.45
C GLN A 12 -5.56 -7.63 -8.99
N GLN A 13 -5.69 -8.05 -10.25
CA GLN A 13 -4.65 -8.80 -10.96
C GLN A 13 -3.36 -7.97 -11.10
N PHE A 14 -3.49 -6.72 -11.55
CA PHE A 14 -2.33 -5.83 -11.68
C PHE A 14 -1.57 -5.63 -10.36
N LEU A 15 -2.30 -5.41 -9.26
CA LEU A 15 -1.69 -5.28 -7.93
C LEU A 15 -1.12 -6.61 -7.42
N LYS A 16 -1.77 -7.74 -7.73
CA LYS A 16 -1.27 -9.08 -7.38
C LYS A 16 0.05 -9.38 -8.07
N ASP A 17 0.16 -9.10 -9.36
CA ASP A 17 1.39 -9.31 -10.12
C ASP A 17 2.50 -8.40 -9.58
N GLY A 18 2.14 -7.17 -9.20
CA GLY A 18 3.02 -6.23 -8.50
C GLY A 18 3.53 -6.69 -7.14
N ALA A 19 2.72 -7.42 -6.39
CA ALA A 19 3.11 -7.99 -5.11
C ALA A 19 3.90 -9.30 -5.27
N ALA A 20 3.64 -10.07 -6.32
CA ALA A 20 4.27 -11.38 -6.56
C ALA A 20 5.79 -11.30 -6.80
N VAL A 21 6.29 -10.14 -7.24
CA VAL A 21 7.73 -9.87 -7.39
C VAL A 21 8.45 -9.53 -6.08
N LEU A 22 7.73 -9.46 -4.96
CA LEU A 22 8.28 -9.11 -3.65
C LEU A 22 8.45 -10.38 -2.80
N GLU A 23 9.64 -10.59 -2.26
CA GLU A 23 9.99 -11.83 -1.53
C GLU A 23 9.30 -11.95 -0.17
N ASN A 24 9.06 -10.81 0.49
CA ASN A 24 8.54 -10.75 1.87
C ASN A 24 7.03 -10.46 1.94
N VAL A 25 6.31 -10.65 0.84
CA VAL A 25 4.87 -10.35 0.75
C VAL A 25 4.08 -11.62 0.48
N THR A 26 3.18 -11.95 1.40
CA THR A 26 2.22 -13.04 1.19
C THR A 26 0.90 -12.50 0.65
N TRP A 27 0.59 -12.81 -0.60
CA TRP A 27 -0.74 -12.55 -1.15
C TRP A 27 -1.75 -13.59 -0.66
N HIS A 28 -2.66 -13.18 0.21
CA HIS A 28 -3.71 -14.05 0.75
C HIS A 28 -5.10 -13.64 0.24
N GLU A 29 -5.79 -14.54 -0.46
CA GLU A 29 -7.17 -14.32 -0.93
C GLU A 29 -8.15 -14.94 0.07
N LEU A 30 -9.12 -14.16 0.54
CA LEU A 30 -10.10 -14.64 1.51
C LEU A 30 -11.09 -15.59 0.82
N LYS A 31 -11.07 -16.86 1.24
CA LYS A 31 -12.00 -17.89 0.78
C LYS A 31 -12.58 -18.64 1.97
N VAL A 32 -13.90 -18.70 2.01
CA VAL A 32 -14.61 -19.56 2.94
C VAL A 32 -14.58 -21.00 2.46
N ASN A 33 -14.65 -21.94 3.39
CA ASN A 33 -14.77 -23.37 3.09
C ASN A 33 -16.17 -23.72 2.54
N ALA A 34 -16.41 -24.99 2.22
CA ALA A 34 -17.71 -25.45 1.69
C ALA A 34 -18.89 -25.19 2.63
N THR A 35 -18.65 -25.02 3.94
CA THR A 35 -19.66 -24.68 4.95
C THR A 35 -19.82 -23.18 5.16
N GLY A 36 -19.10 -22.35 4.40
CA GLY A 36 -19.20 -20.90 4.48
C GLY A 36 -18.40 -20.25 5.61
N HIS A 37 -17.44 -20.94 6.23
CA HIS A 37 -16.60 -20.41 7.33
C HIS A 37 -15.11 -20.39 6.98
N PHE A 38 -14.34 -19.57 7.69
CA PHE A 38 -12.88 -19.52 7.54
C PHE A 38 -12.17 -20.59 8.40
N ASP A 39 -11.01 -21.05 7.94
CA ASP A 39 -10.10 -21.83 8.80
C ASP A 39 -9.39 -20.88 9.78
N ILE A 40 -10.02 -20.68 10.94
CA ILE A 40 -9.55 -19.74 11.98
C ILE A 40 -8.11 -20.05 12.41
N MET A 41 -7.68 -21.32 12.43
CA MET A 41 -6.33 -21.68 12.85
C MET A 41 -5.30 -21.28 11.79
N ALA A 42 -5.59 -21.57 10.52
CA ALA A 42 -4.72 -21.18 9.41
C ALA A 42 -4.58 -19.65 9.31
N GLU A 43 -5.70 -18.92 9.39
CA GLU A 43 -5.72 -17.46 9.33
C GLU A 43 -4.90 -16.83 10.46
N LYS A 44 -5.06 -17.31 11.70
CA LYS A 44 -4.27 -16.83 12.85
C LYS A 44 -2.79 -17.17 12.73
N LYS A 45 -2.45 -18.35 12.20
CA LYS A 45 -1.05 -18.72 11.96
C LYS A 45 -0.40 -17.75 10.97
N LEU A 46 -1.12 -17.41 9.90
CA LEU A 46 -0.65 -16.45 8.89
C LEU A 46 -0.46 -15.06 9.48
N LEU A 47 -1.43 -14.55 10.25
CA LEU A 47 -1.32 -13.23 10.89
C LEU A 47 -0.15 -13.16 11.89
N ARG A 48 0.18 -14.27 12.56
CA ARG A 48 1.31 -14.31 13.51
C ARG A 48 2.66 -14.23 12.81
N SER A 49 2.78 -14.77 11.61
CA SER A 49 4.05 -14.78 10.86
C SER A 49 4.36 -13.46 10.15
N HIS A 50 3.50 -12.45 10.26
CA HIS A 50 3.66 -11.16 9.57
C HIS A 50 3.57 -10.00 10.55
N GLU A 51 4.39 -8.96 10.36
CA GLU A 51 4.37 -7.74 11.17
C GLU A 51 3.35 -6.71 10.66
N ARG A 52 3.05 -6.77 9.37
CA ARG A 52 2.09 -5.91 8.68
C ARG A 52 0.94 -6.74 8.10
N VAL A 53 -0.27 -6.26 8.29
CA VAL A 53 -1.49 -6.84 7.71
C VAL A 53 -2.13 -5.79 6.82
N VAL A 54 -2.36 -6.12 5.55
CA VAL A 54 -2.98 -5.19 4.59
C VAL A 54 -4.35 -5.72 4.18
N PHE A 55 -5.41 -4.96 4.50
CA PHE A 55 -6.73 -5.22 3.96
C PHE A 55 -6.88 -4.54 2.61
N GLN A 56 -6.99 -5.37 1.58
CA GLN A 56 -7.18 -4.94 0.20
C GLN A 56 -8.56 -5.34 -0.30
N PHE A 57 -9.36 -4.35 -0.69
CA PHE A 57 -10.74 -4.55 -1.11
C PHE A 57 -11.28 -3.40 -1.98
N PRO A 58 -12.27 -3.67 -2.85
CA PRO A 58 -13.05 -2.63 -3.48
C PRO A 58 -14.07 -2.02 -2.50
N LEU A 59 -14.29 -0.72 -2.60
CA LEU A 59 -15.34 -0.03 -1.84
C LEU A 59 -16.70 -0.28 -2.51
N TYR A 60 -17.51 -1.15 -1.92
CA TYR A 60 -18.86 -1.46 -2.40
C TYR A 60 -19.88 -0.83 -1.48
N TRP A 61 -20.76 0.00 -2.03
CA TRP A 61 -21.78 0.71 -1.25
C TRP A 61 -21.19 1.36 0.01
N TYR A 62 -20.07 2.06 -0.16
CA TYR A 62 -19.36 2.78 0.90
C TYR A 62 -18.77 1.90 2.01
N ALA A 63 -18.71 0.58 1.81
CA ALA A 63 -18.19 -0.37 2.79
C ALA A 63 -17.25 -1.41 2.15
N ALA A 64 -16.58 -2.18 3.01
CA ALA A 64 -15.84 -3.36 2.57
C ALA A 64 -16.78 -4.50 2.18
N PRO A 65 -16.36 -5.43 1.30
CA PRO A 65 -17.14 -6.61 0.95
C PRO A 65 -17.48 -7.46 2.18
N ALA A 66 -18.65 -8.09 2.17
CA ALA A 66 -19.16 -8.89 3.30
C ALA A 66 -18.16 -9.95 3.78
N VAL A 67 -17.42 -10.58 2.87
CA VAL A 67 -16.39 -11.58 3.18
C VAL A 67 -15.29 -11.05 4.12
N LEU A 68 -14.92 -9.77 4.01
CA LEU A 68 -13.94 -9.16 4.93
C LEU A 68 -14.54 -8.95 6.31
N LYS A 69 -15.80 -8.51 6.38
CA LYS A 69 -16.50 -8.34 7.66
C LYS A 69 -16.65 -9.68 8.37
N GLN A 70 -17.05 -10.72 7.66
CA GLN A 70 -17.13 -12.07 8.19
C GLN A 70 -15.77 -12.56 8.69
N TRP A 71 -14.69 -12.35 7.93
CA TRP A 71 -13.34 -12.72 8.36
C TRP A 71 -12.95 -12.01 9.66
N VAL A 72 -13.24 -10.71 9.77
CA VAL A 72 -13.01 -9.94 11.00
C VAL A 72 -13.79 -10.54 12.17
N ASP A 73 -15.06 -10.89 11.96
CA ASP A 73 -15.90 -11.45 13.02
C ASP A 73 -15.43 -12.83 13.47
N GLU A 74 -15.06 -13.72 12.54
CA GLU A 74 -14.65 -15.09 12.88
C GLU A 74 -13.22 -15.17 13.42
N VAL A 75 -12.26 -14.58 12.69
CA VAL A 75 -10.83 -14.72 13.00
C VAL A 75 -10.45 -13.86 14.21
N LEU A 76 -11.05 -12.68 14.33
CA LEU A 76 -10.77 -11.72 15.40
C LEU A 76 -11.78 -11.78 16.55
N ALA A 77 -12.72 -12.73 16.63
CA ALA A 77 -13.68 -12.82 17.75
C ALA A 77 -13.05 -13.12 19.13
N VAL A 78 -11.88 -13.78 19.17
CA VAL A 78 -11.36 -14.41 20.41
C VAL A 78 -10.58 -13.44 21.31
N SER A 79 -10.62 -13.65 22.62
CA SER A 79 -10.17 -12.70 23.66
C SER A 79 -8.65 -12.42 23.70
N ASP A 80 -7.78 -13.37 23.37
CA ASP A 80 -6.34 -13.11 23.35
C ASP A 80 -5.85 -12.62 21.98
N LYS A 81 -5.73 -11.30 21.90
CA LYS A 81 -5.23 -10.57 20.72
C LYS A 81 -3.93 -9.83 21.03
N ARG A 82 -3.23 -10.16 22.12
CA ARG A 82 -1.98 -9.47 22.49
C ARG A 82 -0.92 -9.58 21.41
N TRP A 83 -0.92 -10.69 20.69
CA TRP A 83 -0.02 -10.94 19.57
C TRP A 83 -0.28 -10.04 18.34
N LEU A 84 -1.39 -9.29 18.27
CA LEU A 84 -1.66 -8.30 17.23
C LEU A 84 -1.19 -6.89 17.61
N GLN A 85 -0.77 -6.66 18.86
CA GLN A 85 -0.34 -5.34 19.30
C GLN A 85 0.91 -4.91 18.53
N GLU A 86 1.03 -3.60 18.28
CA GLU A 86 2.16 -2.96 17.59
C GLU A 86 2.31 -3.30 16.10
N LYS A 87 1.64 -4.36 15.61
CA LYS A 87 1.56 -4.66 14.18
C LYS A 87 0.91 -3.54 13.40
N GLU A 88 1.29 -3.42 12.14
CA GLU A 88 0.76 -2.41 11.24
C GLU A 88 -0.50 -2.90 10.53
N LEU A 89 -1.50 -2.03 10.40
CA LEU A 89 -2.70 -2.26 9.61
C LEU A 89 -2.72 -1.31 8.41
N GLY A 90 -2.56 -1.85 7.20
CA GLY A 90 -2.71 -1.13 5.94
C GLY A 90 -4.10 -1.29 5.33
N LEU A 91 -4.60 -0.25 4.67
CA LEU A 91 -5.84 -0.29 3.91
C LEU A 91 -5.57 0.08 2.46
N VAL A 92 -5.83 -0.86 1.54
CA VAL A 92 -5.74 -0.68 0.09
C VAL A 92 -7.15 -0.75 -0.48
N VAL A 93 -7.69 0.42 -0.81
CA VAL A 93 -9.12 0.54 -1.17
C VAL A 93 -9.24 1.02 -2.60
N SER A 94 -9.88 0.22 -3.46
CA SER A 94 -10.19 0.66 -4.82
C SER A 94 -11.58 1.29 -4.89
N VAL A 95 -11.66 2.47 -5.50
CA VAL A 95 -12.89 3.27 -5.64
C VAL A 95 -13.19 3.54 -7.11
N GLY A 96 -14.48 3.50 -7.46
CA GLY A 96 -14.94 3.78 -8.83
C GLY A 96 -15.06 5.27 -9.14
N GLN A 97 -15.26 6.10 -8.11
CA GLN A 97 -15.37 7.56 -8.26
C GLN A 97 -14.02 8.24 -8.07
N PRO A 98 -13.81 9.42 -8.67
CA PRO A 98 -12.61 10.21 -8.41
C PRO A 98 -12.47 10.54 -6.91
N LEU A 99 -11.24 10.50 -6.40
CA LEU A 99 -10.91 10.81 -5.01
C LEU A 99 -11.39 12.21 -4.60
N LYS A 100 -11.35 13.17 -5.52
CA LYS A 100 -11.84 14.54 -5.32
C LYS A 100 -13.35 14.65 -5.00
N GLU A 101 -14.14 13.60 -5.26
CA GLU A 101 -15.57 13.57 -4.96
C GLU A 101 -15.86 13.15 -3.51
N TYR A 102 -14.91 12.47 -2.85
CA TYR A 102 -15.00 12.05 -1.44
C TYR A 102 -14.58 13.17 -0.50
N ARG A 103 -15.34 14.27 -0.51
CA ARG A 103 -15.15 15.42 0.38
C ARG A 103 -16.48 16.15 0.55
N LEU A 104 -16.57 16.98 1.59
CA LEU A 104 -17.67 17.94 1.71
C LEU A 104 -17.74 18.83 0.46
N GLY A 105 -18.92 18.92 -0.15
CA GLY A 105 -19.14 19.63 -1.42
C GLY A 105 -18.71 18.89 -2.68
N GLY A 106 -18.11 17.69 -2.55
CA GLY A 106 -17.99 16.73 -3.65
C GLY A 106 -19.25 15.89 -3.79
N ARG A 107 -19.38 15.14 -4.90
CA ARG A 107 -20.57 14.33 -5.19
C ARG A 107 -20.90 13.31 -4.09
N GLU A 108 -19.88 12.67 -3.51
CA GLU A 108 -20.09 11.65 -2.48
C GLU A 108 -20.38 12.27 -1.11
N ALA A 109 -20.14 13.58 -0.96
CA ALA A 109 -20.39 14.40 0.23
C ALA A 109 -19.74 13.90 1.55
N ILE A 110 -18.97 12.80 1.51
CA ILE A 110 -18.37 12.15 2.69
C ILE A 110 -16.90 11.82 2.41
N PRO A 111 -15.97 12.21 3.29
CA PRO A 111 -14.57 11.82 3.19
C PRO A 111 -14.34 10.31 3.34
N LEU A 112 -13.38 9.75 2.58
CA LEU A 112 -12.98 8.33 2.73
C LEU A 112 -12.49 8.00 4.14
N SER A 113 -11.84 8.95 4.82
CA SER A 113 -11.40 8.77 6.22
C SER A 113 -12.57 8.53 7.18
N GLU A 114 -13.74 9.08 6.88
CA GLU A 114 -14.96 8.88 7.65
C GLU A 114 -15.59 7.52 7.33
N LEU A 115 -15.69 7.18 6.05
CA LEU A 115 -16.20 5.87 5.59
C LEU A 115 -15.37 4.70 6.12
N LEU A 116 -14.06 4.89 6.23
CA LEU A 116 -13.12 3.87 6.72
C LEU A 116 -12.85 3.97 8.23
N SER A 117 -13.57 4.84 8.95
CA SER A 117 -13.44 4.98 10.40
C SER A 117 -13.67 3.69 11.21
N PRO A 118 -14.50 2.71 10.77
CA PRO A 118 -14.60 1.43 11.48
C PRO A 118 -13.26 0.67 11.54
N PHE A 119 -12.43 0.77 10.50
CA PHE A 119 -11.10 0.15 10.50
C PHE A 119 -10.12 0.88 11.40
N LYS A 120 -10.26 2.21 11.55
CA LYS A 120 -9.53 2.97 12.57
C LYS A 120 -9.90 2.50 13.98
N ALA A 121 -11.20 2.35 14.26
CA ALA A 121 -11.67 1.84 15.54
C ALA A 121 -11.19 0.40 15.79
N LEU A 122 -11.19 -0.45 14.76
CA LEU A 122 -10.65 -1.81 14.80
C LEU A 122 -9.16 -1.79 15.16
N ALA A 123 -8.34 -1.01 14.45
CA ALA A 123 -6.91 -0.89 14.72
C ALA A 123 -6.64 -0.44 16.17
N GLN A 124 -7.37 0.58 16.64
CA GLN A 124 -7.27 1.07 18.02
C GLN A 124 -7.63 -0.02 19.04
N ARG A 125 -8.72 -0.76 18.81
CA ARG A 125 -9.15 -1.85 19.70
C ARG A 125 -8.13 -2.97 19.78
N LEU A 126 -7.42 -3.23 18.68
CA LEU A 126 -6.37 -4.26 18.58
C LEU A 126 -4.98 -3.73 18.97
N LYS A 127 -4.85 -2.43 19.26
CA LYS A 127 -3.58 -1.70 19.45
C LYS A 127 -2.60 -1.89 18.27
N MET A 128 -3.14 -1.93 17.07
CA MET A 128 -2.38 -1.92 15.82
C MET A 128 -2.10 -0.48 15.38
N GLN A 129 -1.05 -0.32 14.60
CA GLN A 129 -0.67 0.96 13.99
C GLN A 129 -1.33 1.11 12.62
N LEU A 130 -2.33 1.99 12.51
CA LEU A 130 -2.98 2.25 11.23
C LEU A 130 -2.04 3.02 10.29
N MET A 131 -1.75 2.44 9.13
CA MET A 131 -0.96 3.07 8.08
C MET A 131 -1.77 4.12 7.31
N PRO A 132 -1.11 5.04 6.57
CA PRO A 132 -1.79 5.91 5.61
C PRO A 132 -2.66 5.11 4.63
N LEU A 133 -3.82 5.66 4.29
CA LEU A 133 -4.75 5.04 3.35
C LEU A 133 -4.11 4.97 1.95
N PHE A 134 -4.17 3.81 1.32
CA PHE A 134 -3.77 3.65 -0.07
C PHE A 134 -5.01 3.53 -0.95
N ILE A 135 -5.32 4.58 -1.70
CA ILE A 135 -6.53 4.65 -2.52
C ILE A 135 -6.19 4.41 -3.98
N VAL A 136 -6.91 3.47 -4.59
CA VAL A 136 -6.85 3.19 -6.03
C VAL A 136 -8.11 3.74 -6.68
N GLU A 137 -8.04 4.97 -7.18
CA GLU A 137 -9.17 5.59 -7.88
C GLU A 137 -9.14 5.26 -9.38
N GLN A 138 -10.33 4.95 -9.93
CA GLN A 138 -10.57 4.94 -11.38
C GLN A 138 -9.54 4.17 -12.21
N PHE A 139 -9.05 3.02 -11.70
CA PHE A 139 -7.94 2.27 -12.29
C PHE A 139 -8.11 2.00 -13.80
N SER A 140 -9.32 1.63 -14.23
CA SER A 140 -9.63 1.36 -15.63
C SER A 140 -9.41 2.57 -16.55
N TYR A 141 -9.56 3.78 -16.02
CA TYR A 141 -9.37 5.04 -16.74
C TYR A 141 -7.95 5.61 -16.65
N GLN A 142 -7.07 5.00 -15.85
CA GLN A 142 -5.69 5.44 -15.72
C GLN A 142 -4.88 5.12 -16.98
N SER A 143 -4.02 6.06 -17.38
CA SER A 143 -2.97 5.85 -18.36
C SER A 143 -1.90 4.86 -17.86
N GLU A 144 -1.10 4.31 -18.76
CA GLU A 144 -0.01 3.39 -18.42
C GLU A 144 0.97 4.00 -17.40
N LYS A 145 1.37 5.26 -17.61
CA LYS A 145 2.27 5.97 -16.68
C LYS A 145 1.65 6.11 -15.29
N GLN A 146 0.35 6.36 -15.18
CA GLN A 146 -0.35 6.42 -13.90
C GLN A 146 -0.39 5.05 -13.21
N ARG A 147 -0.65 3.98 -13.98
CA ARG A 147 -0.63 2.60 -13.45
C ARG A 147 0.75 2.17 -12.98
N GLN A 148 1.81 2.51 -13.72
CA GLN A 148 3.19 2.24 -13.32
C GLN A 148 3.58 3.00 -12.04
N LYS A 149 3.20 4.28 -11.94
CA LYS A 149 3.40 5.05 -10.71
C LYS A 149 2.64 4.42 -9.53
N LEU A 150 1.38 4.05 -9.74
CA LEU A 150 0.56 3.37 -8.72
C LEU A 150 1.22 2.08 -8.25
N LEU A 151 1.77 1.29 -9.17
CA LEU A 151 2.48 0.04 -8.88
C LEU A 151 3.68 0.28 -7.97
N ILE A 152 4.50 1.29 -8.29
CA ILE A 152 5.67 1.66 -7.48
C ILE A 152 5.22 2.11 -6.08
N ASP A 153 4.22 2.98 -6.00
CA ASP A 153 3.68 3.46 -4.72
C ASP A 153 3.11 2.28 -3.90
N TYR A 154 2.46 1.32 -4.55
CA TYR A 154 1.91 0.12 -3.92
C TYR A 154 3.02 -0.80 -3.39
N GLN A 155 4.08 -1.06 -4.17
CA GLN A 155 5.21 -1.87 -3.71
C GLN A 155 5.94 -1.20 -2.54
N GLN A 156 6.09 0.12 -2.57
CA GLN A 156 6.64 0.89 -1.45
C GLN A 156 5.77 0.77 -0.19
N LEU A 157 4.44 0.84 -0.32
CA LEU A 157 3.52 0.58 0.80
C LEU A 157 3.72 -0.81 1.40
N LEU A 158 4.11 -1.81 0.61
CA LEU A 158 4.29 -3.18 1.09
C LEU A 158 5.65 -3.42 1.76
N GLU A 159 6.74 -2.83 1.25
CA GLU A 159 8.10 -3.10 1.75
C GLU A 159 8.67 -2.04 2.70
N LEU A 160 8.30 -0.77 2.56
CA LEU A 160 8.87 0.30 3.39
C LEU A 160 8.18 0.39 4.76
N PRO A 161 8.88 0.80 5.84
CA PRO A 161 8.27 1.06 7.16
C PRO A 161 7.14 2.11 7.08
N ARG A 162 6.12 2.05 7.94
CA ARG A 162 4.95 2.95 7.86
C ARG A 162 5.30 4.44 7.69
N ASP A 163 6.25 4.95 8.46
CA ASP A 163 6.66 6.35 8.46
C ASP A 163 7.94 6.60 7.64
N PHE A 164 8.01 5.99 6.46
CA PHE A 164 9.18 6.15 5.59
C PHE A 164 9.38 7.59 5.15
N SER A 165 10.63 8.04 5.18
CA SER A 165 11.08 9.33 4.67
C SER A 165 11.19 9.34 3.14
N PHE A 166 11.23 10.53 2.55
CA PHE A 166 11.53 10.68 1.12
C PHE A 166 12.86 10.00 0.73
N LYS A 167 13.87 10.09 1.59
CA LYS A 167 15.17 9.43 1.38
C LYS A 167 15.01 7.91 1.28
N GLN A 168 14.28 7.28 2.20
CA GLN A 168 14.02 5.84 2.16
C GLN A 168 13.27 5.40 0.89
N ARG A 169 12.36 6.24 0.35
CA ARG A 169 11.74 5.96 -0.95
C ARG A 169 12.75 5.96 -2.09
N GLN A 170 13.69 6.90 -2.07
CA GLN A 170 14.73 7.01 -3.09
C GLN A 170 15.70 5.82 -3.00
N ASP A 171 16.14 5.48 -1.80
CA ASP A 171 17.07 4.37 -1.56
C ASP A 171 16.42 3.03 -1.97
N TRP A 172 15.14 2.82 -1.63
CA TRP A 172 14.38 1.66 -2.09
C TRP A 172 14.29 1.56 -3.61
N PHE A 173 14.06 2.69 -4.29
CA PHE A 173 13.95 2.70 -5.74
C PHE A 173 15.29 2.39 -6.41
N GLU A 174 16.37 2.95 -5.87
CA GLU A 174 17.74 2.67 -6.32
C GLU A 174 18.09 1.19 -6.16
N ASP A 175 17.80 0.61 -5.00
CA ASP A 175 18.06 -0.81 -4.71
C ASP A 175 17.26 -1.75 -5.63
N LYS A 176 15.99 -1.43 -5.89
CA LYS A 176 15.17 -2.19 -6.86
C LYS A 176 15.73 -2.10 -8.26
N LEU A 177 16.13 -0.90 -8.72
CA LEU A 177 16.76 -0.74 -10.03
C LEU A 177 18.06 -1.55 -10.14
N LYS A 178 18.92 -1.51 -9.12
CA LYS A 178 20.16 -2.30 -9.06
C LYS A 178 19.88 -3.80 -9.16
N LYS A 179 18.89 -4.31 -8.41
CA LYS A 179 18.46 -5.72 -8.49
C LYS A 179 17.92 -6.08 -9.88
N MET A 180 17.12 -5.21 -10.49
CA MET A 180 16.62 -5.42 -11.86
C MET A 180 17.75 -5.46 -12.89
N ILE A 181 18.73 -4.55 -12.80
CA ILE A 181 19.92 -4.51 -13.65
C ILE A 181 20.68 -5.83 -13.54
N ALA A 182 20.85 -6.37 -12.33
CA ALA A 182 21.57 -7.61 -12.09
C ALA A 182 20.96 -8.85 -12.78
N VAL A 183 19.64 -8.86 -12.99
CA VAL A 183 18.90 -9.98 -13.61
C VAL A 183 18.54 -9.69 -15.08
N SER A 184 18.79 -8.48 -15.57
CA SER A 184 18.40 -8.04 -16.92
C SER A 184 19.31 -8.58 -18.04
N ASN A 185 18.74 -8.73 -19.24
CA ASN A 185 19.51 -9.04 -20.44
C ASN A 185 20.34 -7.83 -20.93
N ILE A 186 21.35 -8.07 -21.77
CA ILE A 186 22.34 -7.05 -22.20
C ILE A 186 21.69 -5.78 -22.78
N LYS A 187 20.58 -5.92 -23.53
CA LYS A 187 19.90 -4.79 -24.16
C LYS A 187 19.18 -3.90 -23.14
N ASN A 188 18.42 -4.49 -22.23
CA ASN A 188 17.68 -3.75 -21.20
C ASN A 188 18.63 -3.21 -20.11
N LYS A 189 19.76 -3.88 -19.89
CA LYS A 189 20.76 -3.50 -18.89
C LYS A 189 21.29 -2.07 -19.09
N LYS A 190 21.65 -1.70 -20.33
CA LYS A 190 22.18 -0.36 -20.65
C LYS A 190 21.17 0.76 -20.40
N GLU A 191 19.91 0.54 -20.73
CA GLU A 191 18.84 1.52 -20.50
C GLU A 191 18.59 1.70 -19.00
N LEU A 192 18.53 0.60 -18.24
CA LEU A 192 18.36 0.64 -16.80
C LEU A 192 19.54 1.30 -16.08
N GLU A 193 20.77 1.05 -16.53
CA GLU A 193 21.98 1.72 -16.03
C GLU A 193 21.94 3.23 -16.29
N LEU A 194 21.48 3.66 -17.47
CA LEU A 194 21.30 5.08 -17.77
C LEU A 194 20.26 5.74 -16.85
N VAL A 195 19.14 5.06 -16.61
CA VAL A 195 18.11 5.52 -15.67
C VAL A 195 18.67 5.64 -14.25
N LEU A 196 19.40 4.62 -13.78
CA LEU A 196 20.02 4.62 -12.46
C LEU A 196 21.02 5.77 -12.30
N ASN A 197 21.87 6.01 -13.30
CA ASN A 197 22.85 7.10 -13.27
C ASN A 197 22.16 8.47 -13.25
N THR A 198 21.14 8.66 -14.10
CA THR A 198 20.37 9.91 -14.15
C THR A 198 19.63 10.16 -12.84
N PHE A 199 19.06 9.12 -12.25
CA PHE A 199 18.38 9.20 -10.96
C PHE A 199 19.34 9.59 -9.83
N THR A 200 20.53 8.96 -9.78
CA THR A 200 21.55 9.23 -8.76
C THR A 200 22.06 10.67 -8.85
N ALA A 201 22.39 11.14 -10.06
CA ALA A 201 22.84 12.51 -10.29
C ALA A 201 21.78 13.55 -9.88
N ARG A 202 20.50 13.30 -10.18
CA ARG A 202 19.40 14.19 -9.76
C ARG A 202 19.19 14.19 -8.25
N ARG A 203 19.42 13.06 -7.57
CA ARG A 203 19.34 12.99 -6.10
C ARG A 203 20.44 13.84 -5.46
N GLU A 204 21.66 13.75 -5.97
CA GLU A 204 22.80 14.57 -5.50
C GLU A 204 22.50 16.06 -5.70
N GLN A 205 22.09 16.46 -6.91
CA GLN A 205 21.72 17.84 -7.20
C GLN A 205 20.62 18.37 -6.26
N LEU A 206 19.62 17.55 -5.93
CA LEU A 206 18.56 17.93 -4.98
C LEU A 206 19.05 18.07 -3.54
N ASN A 207 20.09 17.33 -3.14
CA ASN A 207 20.70 17.49 -1.83
C ASN A 207 21.52 18.78 -1.78
N ASP A 208 22.33 19.06 -2.81
CA ASP A 208 23.10 20.30 -2.91
C ASP A 208 22.18 21.53 -2.84
N LEU A 209 21.08 21.53 -3.61
CA LEU A 209 20.06 22.58 -3.57
C LEU A 209 19.43 22.77 -2.18
N LYS A 210 19.25 21.68 -1.42
CA LYS A 210 18.71 21.77 -0.06
C LYS A 210 19.73 22.35 0.91
N ASP A 211 20.99 21.97 0.76
CA ASP A 211 22.08 22.47 1.59
C ASP A 211 22.25 23.97 1.36
N ASP A 212 22.30 24.44 0.11
CA ASP A 212 22.34 25.85 -0.27
C ASP A 212 21.20 26.66 0.35
N LEU A 213 19.95 26.18 0.20
CA LEU A 213 18.78 26.82 0.81
C LEU A 213 18.86 26.91 2.34
N SER A 214 19.50 25.92 2.98
CA SER A 214 19.69 25.92 4.43
C SER A 214 20.72 26.94 4.90
N PHE A 215 21.78 27.17 4.11
CA PHE A 215 22.77 28.22 4.36
C PHE A 215 22.15 29.61 4.20
N THR A 216 21.44 29.86 3.09
CA THR A 216 20.79 31.17 2.84
C THR A 216 19.72 31.51 3.88
N LYS A 217 18.97 30.53 4.37
CA LYS A 217 17.98 30.77 5.45
C LYS A 217 18.64 31.15 6.77
N LYS A 218 19.78 30.54 7.11
CA LYS A 218 20.52 30.89 8.32
C LYS A 218 21.08 32.30 8.22
N GLU A 219 21.64 32.69 7.08
CA GLU A 219 22.17 34.05 6.86
C GLU A 219 21.08 35.12 7.04
N ASN A 220 19.87 34.89 6.52
CA ASN A 220 18.73 35.82 6.66
C ASN A 220 18.09 35.87 8.07
N GLU A 221 18.41 34.95 8.98
CA GLU A 221 17.97 35.01 10.39
C GLU A 221 18.95 35.80 11.29
N PHE A 222 20.10 36.21 10.76
CA PHE A 222 21.11 37.02 11.46
C PHE A 222 21.16 38.49 11.02
N ASP A 223 20.25 38.90 10.12
CA ASP A 223 19.99 40.30 9.70
C ASP A 223 18.65 40.80 10.26
#